data_AF-A0A4P5YJX9-F1
#
_entry.id   AF-A0A4P5YJX9-F1
#
_cell.length_a   1.000
_cell.length_b   1.000
_cell.length_c   1.000
_cell.angle_alpha   90.00
_cell.angle_beta   90.00
_cell.angle_gamma   90.00
#
_symmetry.space_group_name_H-M   'P 1'
#
loop_
_entity.id
_entity.type
_entity.pdbx_description
1 polymer ?
#
loop_
_entity_poly.entity_id
_entity_poly.type
_entity_poly.pdbx_seq_one_letter_code
_entity_poly.pdbx_strand_id
1 'polypeptide(L)'
;MDTRHSSCFALQLLGFRSWFWSLAALVLVPAAIYVPRPGDLPEPKAAVEIFQPMLLLTPEGGSHRFVGYLDGEWKKFKPVYAVTRMVTTRQEVTRTFGRGSQRGVSFGFFQRAGSWCYQLVTHRLDWKAGDPGPMEIPPAEVQKLRPMIVAELDRIQPGQGRALNRLLDDGAKTTTTVCWQNGVVLLAWLSLPLAAVALLLRVLAAFFQESRPHTQP
;
A
#
# COMPACT_ATOMS: atom_id res chain seq x y z
N MET A 1 -42.69 20.35 -41.30
CA MET A 1 -43.13 19.67 -40.06
C MET A 1 -42.15 18.55 -39.77
N ASP A 2 -41.20 18.83 -38.88
CA ASP A 2 -40.05 17.98 -38.54
C ASP A 2 -40.46 16.84 -37.60
N THR A 3 -40.57 15.63 -38.13
CA THR A 3 -40.78 14.40 -37.35
C THR A 3 -39.50 13.55 -37.21
N ARG A 4 -38.30 14.15 -37.36
CA ARG A 4 -37.00 13.45 -37.28
C ARG A 4 -36.33 13.43 -35.90
N HIS A 5 -37.02 13.79 -34.82
CA HIS A 5 -36.42 13.81 -33.47
C HIS A 5 -36.85 12.68 -32.53
N SER A 6 -37.83 11.86 -32.92
CA SER A 6 -38.44 10.87 -32.01
C SER A 6 -37.65 9.55 -31.84
N SER A 7 -36.56 9.35 -32.58
CA SER A 7 -35.74 8.12 -32.50
C SER A 7 -34.48 8.27 -31.64
N CYS A 8 -34.22 9.47 -31.10
CA CYS A 8 -32.97 9.78 -30.40
C CYS A 8 -33.08 9.71 -28.86
N PHE A 9 -34.19 9.20 -28.32
CA PHE A 9 -34.26 8.68 -26.95
C PHE A 9 -33.77 7.23 -26.87
N ALA A 10 -32.90 6.84 -27.80
CA ALA A 10 -32.30 5.53 -27.89
C ALA A 10 -31.49 5.22 -26.62
N LEU A 11 -32.16 4.56 -25.67
CA LEU A 11 -31.58 3.70 -24.65
C LEU A 11 -30.36 4.30 -23.97
N GLN A 12 -30.63 5.31 -23.15
CA GLN A 12 -29.65 5.82 -22.19
C GLN A 12 -29.64 4.90 -20.97
N LEU A 13 -28.51 4.24 -20.74
CA LEU A 13 -28.27 3.51 -19.51
C LEU A 13 -27.35 4.39 -18.64
N LEU A 14 -27.82 4.77 -17.45
CA LEU A 14 -27.14 5.71 -16.54
C LEU A 14 -26.77 7.05 -17.20
N GLY A 15 -27.60 7.54 -18.14
CA GLY A 15 -27.37 8.81 -18.85
C GLY A 15 -26.38 8.73 -20.03
N PHE A 16 -25.79 7.56 -20.31
CA PHE A 16 -24.87 7.36 -21.43
C PHE A 16 -25.53 6.60 -22.58
N ARG A 17 -25.14 6.91 -23.82
CA ARG A 17 -25.59 6.19 -25.02
C ARG A 17 -25.14 4.73 -24.98
N SER A 18 -25.98 3.80 -25.45
CA SER A 18 -25.71 2.36 -25.44
C SER A 18 -24.33 1.94 -26.01
N TRP A 19 -23.87 2.57 -27.09
CA TRP A 19 -22.56 2.27 -27.70
C TRP A 19 -21.36 2.59 -26.79
N PHE A 20 -21.52 3.54 -25.86
CA PHE A 20 -20.48 3.90 -24.90
C PHE A 20 -20.10 2.70 -24.04
N TRP A 21 -21.07 1.89 -23.61
CA TRP A 21 -20.83 0.72 -22.76
C TRP A 21 -20.06 -0.37 -23.50
N SER A 22 -20.33 -0.59 -24.79
CA SER A 22 -19.55 -1.49 -25.63
C SER A 22 -18.11 -1.00 -25.81
N LEU A 23 -17.91 0.31 -26.04
CA LEU A 23 -16.57 0.90 -26.13
C LEU A 23 -15.83 0.82 -24.79
N ALA A 24 -16.51 1.10 -23.67
CA ALA A 24 -15.95 1.00 -22.33
C ALA A 24 -15.49 -0.43 -22.04
N ALA A 25 -16.29 -1.44 -22.39
CA ALA A 25 -15.88 -2.84 -22.28
C ALA A 25 -14.67 -3.17 -23.17
N LEU A 26 -14.69 -2.69 -24.42
CA LEU A 26 -13.61 -2.90 -25.38
C LEU A 26 -12.27 -2.31 -24.91
N VAL A 27 -12.29 -1.20 -24.16
CA VAL A 27 -11.08 -0.54 -23.63
C VAL A 27 -10.68 -1.10 -22.26
N LEU A 28 -11.63 -1.26 -21.34
CA LEU A 28 -11.35 -1.64 -19.95
C LEU A 28 -10.89 -3.09 -19.83
N VAL A 29 -11.39 -4.01 -20.65
CA VAL A 29 -10.99 -5.42 -20.58
C VAL A 29 -9.52 -5.61 -20.95
N PRO A 30 -9.02 -5.10 -22.10
CA PRO A 30 -7.58 -5.08 -22.38
C PRO A 30 -6.79 -4.33 -21.31
N ALA A 31 -7.28 -3.17 -20.84
CA ALA A 31 -6.59 -2.42 -19.80
C ALA A 31 -6.40 -3.25 -18.52
N ALA A 32 -7.42 -4.03 -18.09
CA ALA A 32 -7.34 -4.91 -16.94
C ALA A 32 -6.42 -6.13 -17.17
N ILE A 33 -6.29 -6.59 -18.41
CA ILE A 33 -5.39 -7.68 -18.83
C ILE A 33 -3.93 -7.22 -18.80
N TYR A 34 -3.67 -5.99 -19.27
CA TYR A 34 -2.33 -5.40 -19.38
C TYR A 34 -1.96 -4.52 -18.19
N VAL A 35 -2.81 -4.46 -17.16
CA VAL A 35 -2.51 -3.67 -15.97
C VAL A 35 -1.24 -4.24 -15.32
N PRO A 36 -0.20 -3.42 -15.08
CA PRO A 36 1.03 -3.92 -14.48
C PRO A 36 0.76 -4.45 -13.07
N ARG A 37 1.56 -5.43 -12.65
CA ARG A 37 1.50 -5.93 -11.28
C ARG A 37 1.64 -4.76 -10.30
N PRO A 38 0.88 -4.76 -9.20
CA PRO A 38 0.99 -3.72 -8.20
C PRO A 38 2.41 -3.68 -7.65
N GLY A 39 2.91 -2.46 -7.47
CA GLY A 39 4.20 -2.26 -6.84
C GLY A 39 4.20 -2.72 -5.39
N ASP A 40 5.42 -2.84 -4.91
CA ASP A 40 5.85 -3.03 -3.55
C ASP A 40 4.96 -2.39 -2.49
N LEU A 41 4.61 -3.17 -1.45
CA LEU A 41 3.90 -2.63 -0.30
C LEU A 41 4.78 -1.68 0.51
N PRO A 42 4.28 -0.47 0.83
CA PRO A 42 4.99 0.42 1.72
C PRO A 42 5.03 -0.19 3.12
N GLU A 43 6.07 0.17 3.84
CA GLU A 43 6.19 -0.20 5.23
C GLU A 43 5.05 0.39 6.08
N PRO A 44 4.53 -0.33 7.10
CA PRO A 44 3.48 0.19 7.97
C PRO A 44 3.91 1.46 8.70
N LYS A 45 3.10 2.53 8.61
CA LYS A 45 3.38 3.82 9.25
C LYS A 45 3.60 3.72 10.76
N ALA A 46 2.81 2.87 11.44
CA ALA A 46 2.95 2.63 12.87
C ALA A 46 4.35 2.14 13.26
N ALA A 47 5.03 1.41 12.37
CA ALA A 47 6.38 0.94 12.60
C ALA A 47 7.40 2.11 12.53
N VAL A 48 7.17 3.06 11.60
CA VAL A 48 8.00 4.27 11.40
C VAL A 48 7.88 5.25 12.56
N GLU A 49 6.68 5.40 13.11
CA GLU A 49 6.36 6.39 14.13
C GLU A 49 6.91 6.05 15.53
N ILE A 50 7.26 4.78 15.80
CA ILE A 50 7.76 4.33 17.11
C ILE A 50 9.06 5.01 17.55
N PHE A 51 9.91 5.45 16.61
CA PHE A 51 11.18 6.14 16.92
C PHE A 51 11.08 7.66 16.75
N GLN A 52 9.87 8.21 16.84
CA GLN A 52 9.66 9.66 16.90
C GLN A 52 9.20 10.01 18.33
N PRO A 53 10.06 10.68 19.15
CA PRO A 53 11.39 11.22 18.84
C PRO A 53 12.53 10.18 18.83
N MET A 54 13.64 10.52 18.18
CA MET A 54 14.84 9.68 18.09
C MET A 54 15.51 9.51 19.46
N LEU A 55 15.84 8.28 19.82
CA LEU A 55 16.58 7.97 21.04
C LEU A 55 18.08 8.06 20.83
N LEU A 56 18.77 8.73 21.75
CA LEU A 56 20.22 8.84 21.76
C LEU A 56 20.82 8.16 22.97
N LEU A 57 21.95 7.48 22.76
CA LEU A 57 22.70 6.72 23.76
C LEU A 57 24.14 7.20 23.82
N THR A 58 24.73 7.20 25.02
CA THR A 58 26.16 7.39 25.22
C THR A 58 26.70 6.36 26.24
N PRO A 59 27.90 5.82 26.06
CA PRO A 59 28.50 4.92 27.04
C PRO A 59 28.96 5.69 28.29
N GLU A 60 28.64 5.19 29.47
CA GLU A 60 29.01 5.79 30.77
C GLU A 60 29.41 4.69 31.77
N GLY A 61 30.69 4.65 32.15
CA GLY A 61 31.19 3.75 33.21
C GLY A 61 30.97 2.25 32.95
N GLY A 62 30.97 1.81 31.69
CA GLY A 62 30.66 0.43 31.30
C GLY A 62 29.17 0.12 31.14
N SER A 63 28.31 1.12 31.32
CA SER A 63 26.87 1.08 31.03
C SER A 63 26.51 2.04 29.89
N HIS A 64 25.22 2.15 29.56
CA HIS A 64 24.73 3.12 28.59
C HIS A 64 23.69 4.04 29.23
N ARG A 65 23.75 5.31 28.88
CA ARG A 65 22.80 6.33 29.33
C ARG A 65 22.08 6.96 28.14
N PHE A 66 20.79 7.24 28.31
CA PHE A 66 20.02 8.03 27.35
C PHE A 66 20.27 9.53 27.52
N VAL A 67 20.40 10.24 26.41
CA VAL A 67 20.61 11.69 26.39
C VAL A 67 19.52 12.38 25.58
N GLY A 68 19.04 13.53 26.06
CA GLY A 68 17.97 14.27 25.40
C GLY A 68 18.43 14.90 24.08
N TYR A 69 17.68 14.67 22.99
CA TYR A 69 17.91 15.35 21.72
C TYR A 69 17.53 16.84 21.79
N LEU A 70 16.35 17.15 22.37
CA LEU A 70 15.72 18.47 22.35
C LEU A 70 16.49 19.52 23.15
N ASP A 71 17.01 19.15 24.32
CA ASP A 71 17.71 20.07 25.22
C ASP A 71 19.19 20.28 24.83
N GLY A 72 19.63 19.65 23.73
CA GLY A 72 21.02 19.73 23.25
C GLY A 72 22.05 19.08 24.17
N GLU A 73 21.62 18.35 25.21
CA GLU A 73 22.51 17.68 26.17
C GLU A 73 23.48 16.72 25.49
N TRP A 74 23.03 16.05 24.43
CA TRP A 74 23.84 15.11 23.66
C TRP A 74 25.17 15.72 23.16
N LYS A 75 25.24 17.04 22.94
CA LYS A 75 26.46 17.71 22.48
C LYS A 75 27.59 17.69 23.52
N LYS A 76 27.26 17.47 24.80
CA LYS A 76 28.23 17.40 25.92
C LYS A 76 28.87 16.02 26.04
N PHE A 77 28.30 15.02 25.38
CA PHE A 77 28.74 13.63 25.46
C PHE A 77 29.36 13.19 24.15
N LYS A 78 30.35 12.30 24.24
CA LYS A 78 30.98 11.65 23.10
C LYS A 78 31.51 10.28 23.54
N PRO A 79 31.31 9.19 22.77
CA PRO A 79 30.50 9.11 21.55
C PRO A 79 28.99 9.17 21.84
N VAL A 80 28.20 9.53 20.82
CA VAL A 80 26.72 9.51 20.88
C VAL A 80 26.17 8.67 19.74
N TYR A 81 25.31 7.71 20.08
CA TYR A 81 24.69 6.79 19.15
C TYR A 81 23.20 7.07 19.05
N ALA A 82 22.71 7.25 17.82
CA ALA A 82 21.29 7.26 17.53
C ALA A 82 20.79 5.82 17.42
N VAL A 83 19.79 5.48 18.23
CA VAL A 83 19.08 4.20 18.11
C VAL A 83 18.04 4.35 17.01
N THR A 84 18.12 3.46 16.03
CA THR A 84 17.10 3.33 14.99
C THR A 84 16.77 1.86 14.80
N ARG A 85 15.92 1.60 13.83
CA ARG A 85 15.54 0.27 13.39
C ARG A 85 15.99 0.07 11.95
N MET A 86 16.32 -1.17 11.62
CA MET A 86 16.60 -1.62 10.27
C MET A 86 15.66 -2.76 9.90
N VAL A 87 15.14 -2.72 8.66
CA VAL A 87 14.40 -3.84 8.09
C VAL A 87 15.41 -4.92 7.69
N THR A 88 15.35 -6.08 8.33
CA THR A 88 16.28 -7.19 8.05
C THR A 88 15.75 -8.15 7.02
N THR A 89 14.43 -8.32 6.97
CA THR A 89 13.79 -9.19 6.00
C THR A 89 12.50 -8.55 5.55
N ARG A 90 12.31 -8.55 4.24
CA ARG A 90 11.07 -8.13 3.60
C ARG A 90 10.59 -9.26 2.71
N GLN A 91 9.40 -9.77 2.99
CA GLN A 91 8.74 -10.75 2.14
C GLN A 91 7.45 -10.15 1.62
N GLU A 92 7.20 -10.32 0.32
CA GLU A 92 5.98 -9.87 -0.32
C GLU A 92 5.38 -10.99 -1.16
N VAL A 93 4.12 -11.27 -0.91
CA VAL A 93 3.35 -12.27 -1.64
C VAL A 93 2.20 -11.57 -2.33
N THR A 94 2.21 -11.60 -3.66
CA THR A 94 1.09 -11.16 -4.48
C THR A 94 0.33 -12.39 -4.97
N ARG A 95 -0.93 -12.51 -4.55
CA ARG A 95 -1.87 -13.54 -5.04
C ARG A 95 -2.82 -12.91 -6.05
N THR A 96 -3.05 -13.60 -7.16
CA THR A 96 -4.05 -13.22 -8.16
C THR A 96 -5.28 -14.12 -8.01
N PHE A 97 -6.43 -13.53 -7.72
CA PHE A 97 -7.73 -14.19 -7.72
C PHE A 97 -8.38 -14.01 -9.10
N GLY A 98 -8.29 -15.02 -9.95
CA GLY A 98 -8.88 -14.98 -11.28
C GLY A 98 -8.39 -16.09 -12.20
N ARG A 99 -8.69 -15.98 -13.49
CA ARG A 99 -8.34 -16.98 -14.51
C ARG A 99 -7.04 -16.52 -15.19
N GLY A 100 -5.95 -17.27 -15.00
CA GLY A 100 -4.65 -16.97 -15.60
C GLY A 100 -3.50 -17.72 -14.94
N SER A 101 -2.42 -17.93 -15.70
CA SER A 101 -1.20 -18.60 -15.24
C SER A 101 -0.27 -17.60 -14.55
N GLN A 102 0.44 -18.02 -13.49
CA GLN A 102 1.47 -17.22 -12.80
C GLN A 102 2.60 -16.72 -13.72
N ARG A 103 2.75 -17.33 -14.91
CA ARG A 103 3.76 -17.02 -15.93
C ARG A 103 3.20 -16.28 -17.15
N GLY A 104 1.97 -15.78 -17.11
CA GLY A 104 1.34 -15.13 -18.26
C GLY A 104 0.38 -14.00 -17.90
N VAL A 105 -0.53 -13.73 -18.83
CA VAL A 105 -1.62 -12.75 -18.68
C VAL A 105 -2.56 -13.22 -17.57
N SER A 106 -2.65 -12.45 -16.49
CA SER A 106 -3.54 -12.72 -15.37
C SER A 106 -4.70 -11.73 -15.38
N PHE A 107 -5.93 -12.24 -15.50
CA PHE A 107 -7.13 -11.42 -15.32
C PHE A 107 -7.76 -11.75 -13.97
N GLY A 108 -7.66 -10.83 -13.01
CA GLY A 108 -8.13 -11.07 -11.65
C GLY A 108 -7.76 -9.99 -10.65
N PHE A 109 -8.28 -10.12 -9.43
CA PHE A 109 -7.95 -9.23 -8.33
C PHE A 109 -6.61 -9.60 -7.70
N PHE A 110 -5.85 -8.60 -7.28
CA PHE A 110 -4.59 -8.75 -6.57
C PHE A 110 -4.81 -8.64 -5.07
N GLN A 111 -4.32 -9.61 -4.32
CA GLN A 111 -4.12 -9.47 -2.87
C GLN A 111 -2.63 -9.46 -2.60
N ARG A 112 -2.20 -8.43 -1.88
CA ARG A 112 -0.82 -8.27 -1.46
C ARG A 112 -0.72 -8.54 0.02
N ALA A 113 0.27 -9.33 0.41
CA ALA A 113 0.66 -9.54 1.79
C ALA A 113 2.15 -9.22 1.92
N GLY A 114 2.49 -8.31 2.82
CA GLY A 114 3.86 -7.96 3.16
C GLY A 114 4.17 -8.35 4.59
N SER A 115 5.38 -8.84 4.84
CA SER A 115 5.93 -9.01 6.19
C SER A 115 7.31 -8.39 6.30
N TRP A 116 7.54 -7.67 7.39
CA TRP A 116 8.80 -7.01 7.71
C TRP A 116 9.32 -7.51 9.05
N CYS A 117 10.58 -7.93 9.07
CA CYS A 117 11.30 -8.20 10.31
C CYS A 117 12.23 -7.02 10.62
N TYR A 118 12.38 -6.71 11.91
CA TYR A 118 13.10 -5.55 12.37
C TYR A 118 14.22 -5.95 13.31
N GLN A 119 15.31 -5.20 13.25
CA GLN A 119 16.35 -5.22 14.27
C GLN A 119 16.68 -3.81 14.70
N LEU A 120 17.06 -3.67 15.97
CA LEU A 120 17.63 -2.44 16.48
C LEU A 120 19.04 -2.29 15.94
N VAL A 121 19.35 -1.11 15.44
CA VAL A 121 20.70 -0.73 15.04
C VAL A 121 21.03 0.62 15.62
N THR A 122 22.33 0.89 15.72
CA THR A 122 22.81 2.15 16.27
C THR A 122 23.79 2.77 15.31
N HIS A 123 23.65 4.06 15.05
CA HIS A 123 24.61 4.81 14.23
C HIS A 123 25.18 5.96 15.02
N ARG A 124 26.49 6.13 14.95
CA ARG A 124 27.18 7.22 15.61
C ARG A 124 26.76 8.57 15.01
N LEU A 125 26.20 9.44 15.85
CA LEU A 125 25.73 10.77 15.47
C LEU A 125 26.87 11.80 15.41
N ASP A 126 27.87 11.65 16.26
CA ASP A 126 29.03 12.56 16.40
C ASP A 126 30.21 12.22 15.48
N TRP A 127 30.00 11.44 14.41
CA TRP A 127 31.08 10.90 13.56
C TRP A 127 32.02 11.96 12.94
N LYS A 128 31.53 13.19 12.74
CA LYS A 128 32.34 14.32 12.22
C LYS A 128 33.31 14.91 13.24
N ALA A 129 33.21 14.54 14.52
CA ALA A 129 33.99 15.14 15.59
C ALA A 129 35.45 14.63 15.67
N GLY A 130 35.84 13.67 14.82
CA GLY A 130 37.22 13.16 14.75
C GLY A 130 37.62 12.24 15.91
N ASP A 131 36.72 11.96 16.85
CA ASP A 131 37.02 11.19 18.05
C ASP A 131 37.08 9.67 17.77
N PRO A 132 38.07 8.95 18.32
CA PRO A 132 38.20 7.51 18.12
C PRO A 132 37.03 6.76 18.78
N GLY A 133 36.34 5.92 18.01
CA GLY A 133 35.23 5.09 18.49
C GLY A 133 34.52 4.39 17.34
N PRO A 134 33.88 3.23 17.58
CA PRO A 134 33.22 2.48 16.53
C PRO A 134 32.02 3.29 15.99
N MET A 135 31.78 3.17 14.68
CA MET A 135 30.65 3.83 14.01
C MET A 135 29.30 3.26 14.44
N GLU A 136 29.28 2.00 14.87
CA GLU A 136 28.08 1.27 15.27
C GLU A 136 28.41 0.41 16.49
N ILE A 137 27.45 0.29 17.42
CA ILE A 137 27.53 -0.68 18.50
C ILE A 137 27.21 -2.06 17.90
N PRO A 138 27.98 -3.12 18.24
CA PRO A 138 27.74 -4.45 17.70
C PRO A 138 26.30 -4.94 17.96
N PRO A 139 25.65 -5.64 17.01
CA PRO A 139 24.26 -6.07 17.15
C PRO A 139 23.96 -6.87 18.43
N ALA A 140 24.92 -7.69 18.87
CA ALA A 140 24.80 -8.47 20.11
C ALA A 140 24.73 -7.59 21.37
N GLU A 141 25.41 -6.44 21.38
CA GLU A 141 25.33 -5.46 22.46
C GLU A 141 24.04 -4.64 22.37
N VAL A 142 23.64 -4.24 21.16
CA VAL A 142 22.34 -3.54 20.95
C VAL A 142 21.17 -4.41 21.44
N GLN A 143 21.22 -5.73 21.25
CA GLN A 143 20.20 -6.63 21.76
C GLN A 143 20.11 -6.63 23.29
N LYS A 144 21.24 -6.45 24.00
CA LYS A 144 21.27 -6.29 25.46
C LYS A 144 20.67 -4.96 25.92
N LEU A 145 20.73 -3.93 25.05
CA LEU A 145 20.14 -2.61 25.30
C LEU A 145 18.64 -2.56 25.04
N ARG A 146 18.08 -3.55 24.33
CA ARG A 146 16.65 -3.64 24.03
C ARG A 146 15.72 -3.37 25.23
N PRO A 147 15.86 -4.01 26.41
CA PRO A 147 14.98 -3.74 27.55
C PRO A 147 15.08 -2.28 28.05
N MET A 148 16.28 -1.70 28.00
CA MET A 148 16.49 -0.29 28.38
C MET A 148 15.84 0.66 27.38
N ILE A 149 15.96 0.37 26.07
CA ILE A 149 15.34 1.15 24.99
C ILE A 149 13.81 1.10 25.10
N VAL A 150 13.25 -0.09 25.37
CA VAL A 150 11.81 -0.27 25.59
C VAL A 150 11.34 0.54 26.80
N ALA A 151 12.05 0.45 27.92
CA ALA A 151 11.70 1.21 29.13
C ALA A 151 11.77 2.73 28.89
N GLU A 152 12.78 3.21 28.16
CA GLU A 152 12.93 4.63 27.87
C GLU A 152 11.85 5.16 26.92
N LEU A 153 11.50 4.40 25.87
CA LEU A 153 10.37 4.77 25.02
C LEU A 153 9.06 4.84 25.80
N ASP A 154 8.79 3.87 26.67
CA ASP A 154 7.59 3.88 27.52
C ASP A 154 7.62 5.03 28.55
N ARG A 155 8.81 5.48 28.98
CA ARG A 155 8.99 6.66 29.83
C ARG A 155 8.64 7.96 29.09
N ILE A 156 9.05 8.07 27.82
CA ILE A 156 8.77 9.25 26.97
C ILE A 156 7.31 9.28 26.54
N GLN A 157 6.81 8.17 26.00
CA GLN A 157 5.43 8.03 25.58
C GLN A 157 4.88 6.64 26.00
N PRO A 158 3.97 6.59 26.99
CA PRO A 158 3.43 5.33 27.49
C PRO A 158 2.86 4.44 26.38
N GLY A 159 3.37 3.22 26.27
CA GLY A 159 2.94 2.21 25.31
C GLY A 159 3.82 2.08 24.07
N GLN A 160 4.66 3.06 23.75
CA GLN A 160 5.59 2.97 22.61
C GLN A 160 6.63 1.87 22.79
N GLY A 161 7.18 1.70 24.00
CA GLY A 161 8.15 0.65 24.31
C GLY A 161 7.55 -0.74 24.09
N ARG A 162 6.34 -0.98 24.58
CA ARG A 162 5.61 -2.23 24.31
C ARG A 162 5.32 -2.43 22.82
N ALA A 163 4.98 -1.37 22.09
CA ALA A 163 4.76 -1.43 20.65
C ALA A 163 6.04 -1.78 19.90
N LEU A 164 7.18 -1.17 20.26
CA LEU A 164 8.50 -1.53 19.74
C LEU A 164 8.81 -2.99 20.02
N ASN A 165 8.60 -3.44 21.26
CA ASN A 165 8.94 -4.80 21.65
C ASN A 165 8.18 -5.83 20.81
N ARG A 166 6.87 -5.63 20.62
CA ARG A 166 6.04 -6.46 19.72
C ARG A 166 6.53 -6.38 18.28
N LEU A 167 6.87 -5.20 17.80
CA LEU A 167 7.38 -5.01 16.43
C LEU A 167 8.68 -5.79 16.20
N LEU A 168 9.59 -5.82 17.18
CA LEU A 168 10.85 -6.55 17.08
C LEU A 168 10.67 -8.07 17.19
N ASP A 169 9.72 -8.56 17.99
CA ASP A 169 9.45 -9.99 18.15
C ASP A 169 8.63 -10.58 16.99
N ASP A 170 7.53 -9.91 16.64
CA ASP A 170 6.54 -10.45 15.70
C ASP A 170 6.73 -9.92 14.27
N GLY A 171 7.54 -8.88 14.11
CA GLY A 171 7.61 -8.09 12.89
C GLY A 171 6.36 -7.25 12.66
N ALA A 172 6.19 -6.77 11.43
CA ALA A 172 4.94 -6.20 10.96
C ALA A 172 4.39 -7.02 9.81
N LYS A 173 3.07 -7.17 9.76
CA LYS A 173 2.37 -7.87 8.68
C LYS A 173 1.23 -7.00 8.19
N THR A 174 1.15 -6.80 6.88
CA THR A 174 0.08 -6.02 6.25
C THR A 174 -0.48 -6.79 5.08
N THR A 175 -1.80 -6.90 5.04
CA THR A 175 -2.52 -7.44 3.90
C THR A 175 -3.40 -6.34 3.32
N THR A 176 -3.32 -6.12 2.01
CA THR A 176 -4.21 -5.18 1.33
C THR A 176 -4.70 -5.72 0.00
N THR A 177 -5.99 -5.54 -0.23
CA THR A 177 -6.67 -5.73 -1.51
C THR A 177 -6.98 -4.38 -2.16
N VAL A 178 -6.64 -3.28 -1.51
CA VAL A 178 -6.86 -1.93 -2.06
C VAL A 178 -5.64 -1.56 -2.89
N CYS A 179 -5.80 -1.66 -4.20
CA CYS A 179 -4.88 -1.13 -5.18
C CYS A 179 -5.67 -0.60 -6.39
N TRP A 180 -5.11 0.39 -7.09
CA TRP A 180 -5.79 0.99 -8.23
C TRP A 180 -6.02 -0.04 -9.36
N GLN A 181 -5.15 -1.05 -9.48
CA GLN A 181 -5.31 -2.17 -10.41
C GLN A 181 -6.60 -2.95 -10.17
N ASN A 182 -6.93 -3.22 -8.90
CA ASN A 182 -8.20 -3.86 -8.55
C ASN A 182 -9.40 -2.99 -8.92
N GLY A 183 -9.24 -1.66 -8.87
CA GLY A 183 -10.22 -0.73 -9.41
C GLY A 183 -10.42 -0.90 -10.91
N VAL A 184 -9.35 -1.01 -11.70
CA VAL A 184 -9.43 -1.24 -13.15
C VAL A 184 -10.09 -2.59 -13.46
N VAL A 185 -9.70 -3.65 -12.75
CA VAL A 185 -10.31 -4.97 -12.89
C VAL A 185 -11.80 -4.91 -12.56
N LEU A 186 -12.19 -4.27 -11.45
CA LEU A 186 -13.59 -4.11 -11.07
C LEU A 186 -14.37 -3.35 -12.15
N LEU A 187 -13.83 -2.25 -12.68
CA LEU A 187 -14.45 -1.48 -13.74
C LEU A 187 -14.61 -2.30 -15.04
N ALA A 188 -13.62 -3.11 -15.39
CA ALA A 188 -13.72 -4.02 -16.53
C ALA A 188 -14.79 -5.11 -16.31
N TRP A 189 -14.89 -5.65 -15.09
CA TRP A 189 -15.94 -6.60 -14.74
C TRP A 189 -17.33 -5.99 -14.79
N LEU A 190 -17.49 -4.74 -14.37
CA LEU A 190 -18.76 -4.02 -14.40
C LEU A 190 -19.15 -3.56 -15.81
N SER A 191 -18.18 -3.28 -16.69
CA SER A 191 -18.47 -2.84 -18.06
C SER A 191 -19.04 -3.95 -18.93
N LEU A 192 -18.66 -5.22 -18.70
CA LEU A 192 -19.18 -6.39 -19.42
C LEU A 192 -20.71 -6.57 -19.31
N PRO A 193 -21.32 -6.69 -18.11
CA PRO A 193 -22.78 -6.83 -17.99
C PRO A 193 -23.51 -5.59 -18.48
N LEU A 194 -22.96 -4.38 -18.26
CA LEU A 194 -23.56 -3.14 -18.78
C LEU A 194 -23.58 -3.12 -20.32
N ALA A 195 -22.49 -3.55 -20.96
CA ALA A 195 -22.43 -3.70 -22.41
C ALA A 195 -23.41 -4.76 -22.92
N ALA A 196 -23.55 -5.89 -22.22
CA ALA A 196 -24.49 -6.94 -22.59
C ALA A 196 -25.95 -6.47 -22.49
N VAL A 197 -26.32 -5.80 -21.40
CA VAL A 197 -27.65 -5.21 -21.22
C VAL A 197 -27.92 -4.14 -22.28
N ALA A 198 -26.96 -3.24 -22.54
CA ALA A 198 -27.10 -2.21 -23.57
C ALA A 198 -27.30 -2.82 -24.97
N LEU A 199 -26.61 -3.92 -25.29
CA LEU A 199 -26.75 -4.62 -26.56
C LEU A 199 -28.11 -5.34 -26.65
N LEU A 200 -28.53 -6.03 -25.59
CA LEU A 200 -29.84 -6.69 -25.54
C LEU A 200 -30.97 -5.70 -25.75
N LEU A 201 -30.95 -4.57 -25.03
CA LEU A 201 -31.96 -3.53 -25.17
C LEU A 201 -32.00 -2.96 -26.58
N ARG A 202 -30.83 -2.82 -27.23
CA ARG A 202 -30.74 -2.36 -28.63
C ARG A 202 -31.38 -3.36 -29.60
N VAL A 203 -31.12 -4.66 -29.42
CA VAL A 203 -31.73 -5.72 -30.24
C VAL A 203 -33.24 -5.73 -30.07
N LEU A 204 -33.74 -5.66 -28.83
CA LEU A 204 -35.17 -5.58 -28.56
C LEU A 204 -35.83 -4.35 -29.21
N ALA A 205 -35.19 -3.18 -29.10
CA ALA A 205 -35.70 -1.97 -29.73
C ALA A 205 -35.79 -2.09 -31.26
N ALA A 206 -34.80 -2.70 -31.91
CA ALA A 206 -34.82 -2.95 -33.35
C ALA A 206 -35.95 -3.91 -33.76
N PHE A 207 -36.13 -5.01 -33.02
CA PHE A 207 -37.20 -5.99 -33.26
C PHE A 207 -38.60 -5.36 -33.17
N PHE A 208 -38.84 -4.51 -32.17
CA PHE A 208 -40.12 -3.80 -32.03
C PHE A 208 -40.35 -2.71 -33.08
N GLN A 209 -39.29 -2.11 -33.63
CA GLN A 209 -39.43 -1.15 -34.74
C GLN A 209 -39.88 -1.85 -36.02
N GLU A 210 -39.32 -3.02 -36.32
CA GLU A 210 -39.66 -3.82 -37.50
C GLU A 210 -41.06 -4.43 -37.41
N SER A 211 -41.54 -4.70 -36.19
CA SER A 211 -42.88 -5.26 -35.94
C SER A 211 -44.02 -4.24 -36.05
N ARG A 212 -43.74 -2.94 -36.27
CA ARG A 212 -44.82 -1.95 -36.46
C ARG A 212 -45.37 -2.10 -37.87
N PRO A 213 -46.65 -2.53 -38.05
CA PRO A 213 -47.21 -2.67 -39.38
C PRO A 213 -47.17 -1.32 -40.08
N HIS A 214 -46.67 -1.31 -41.32
CA HIS A 214 -46.84 -0.18 -42.22
C HIS A 214 -48.33 -0.03 -42.52
N THR A 215 -49.06 0.72 -41.68
CA THR A 215 -50.32 1.33 -42.08
C THR A 215 -49.99 2.30 -43.21
N GLN A 216 -50.12 1.81 -44.44
CA GLN A 216 -50.14 2.65 -45.62
C GLN A 216 -51.33 3.61 -45.48
N PRO A 217 -51.14 4.92 -45.69
CA PRO A 217 -52.23 5.87 -45.80
C PRO A 217 -53.09 5.60 -47.04
#